data_AF-A0A6P7GZ07-F1
#
_entry.id   AF-A0A6P7GZ07-F1
#
_cell.length_a   1.000
_cell.length_b   1.000
_cell.length_c   1.000
_cell.angle_alpha   90.00
_cell.angle_beta   90.00
_cell.angle_gamma   90.00
#
_symmetry.space_group_name_H-M   'P 1'
#
loop_
_entity.id
_entity.type
_entity.pdbx_description
1 polymer ?
#
loop_
_entity_poly.entity_id
_entity_poly.type
_entity_poly.pdbx_seq_one_letter_code
_entity_poly.pdbx_strand_id
1 'polypeptide(L)'
;MSSDELKDEGKRMRKGDEEGEKGDVKKSRQMDTTTRKGSGVEREDEMMEILKQLALNLREENEAISLDVKDIKSEQRIYAEELKELRAENQKLREENEAIRKESEQTKKQVRELSTRLDYLEKEKKKDNVIVTGLDIDAEEPEMLKLAMGKKVEETLQIQQLRS
;
A
#
# COMPACT_ATOMS: atom_id res chain seq x y z
N MET A 1 -24.15 8.42 6.47
CA MET A 1 -24.83 8.11 7.75
C MET A 1 -24.29 9.12 8.75
N SER A 2 -24.94 10.28 8.78
CA SER A 2 -25.76 10.81 9.89
C SER A 2 -24.92 11.35 11.04
N SER A 3 -24.70 12.66 10.97
CA SER A 3 -24.55 13.57 12.10
C SER A 3 -25.89 13.67 12.82
N ASP A 4 -25.91 13.42 14.13
CA ASP A 4 -26.77 14.07 15.13
C ASP A 4 -26.79 13.21 16.38
N GLU A 5 -26.24 13.72 17.49
CA GLU A 5 -26.76 13.54 18.86
C GLU A 5 -25.84 14.22 19.88
N LEU A 6 -25.93 15.55 19.95
CA LEU A 6 -25.60 16.30 21.16
C LEU A 6 -26.89 16.94 21.65
N LYS A 7 -27.55 16.30 22.62
CA LYS A 7 -28.72 16.86 23.32
C LYS A 7 -28.30 17.42 24.67
N ASP A 8 -28.25 18.74 24.66
CA ASP A 8 -28.50 19.71 25.72
C ASP A 8 -29.56 19.25 26.75
N GLU A 9 -29.15 19.09 28.02
CA GLU A 9 -30.07 19.01 29.18
C GLU A 9 -29.84 20.20 30.11
N GLY A 10 -30.15 21.39 29.61
CA GLY A 10 -30.51 22.52 30.46
C GLY A 10 -31.92 22.37 31.05
N LYS A 11 -32.07 22.85 32.29
CA LYS A 11 -33.31 23.22 33.04
C LYS A 11 -33.84 22.20 34.05
N ARG A 12 -33.35 22.29 35.28
CA ARG A 12 -34.18 21.98 36.48
C ARG A 12 -34.81 23.27 36.99
N MET A 13 -36.11 23.34 36.82
CA MET A 13 -37.01 24.42 37.26
C MET A 13 -37.07 24.50 38.78
N ARG A 14 -36.91 25.72 39.32
CA ARG A 14 -37.42 26.09 40.65
C ARG A 14 -38.95 26.07 40.59
N LYS A 15 -39.58 25.30 41.47
CA LYS A 15 -40.97 25.49 41.83
C LYS A 15 -41.01 25.67 43.35
N GLY A 16 -41.29 26.90 43.76
CA GLY A 16 -41.68 27.18 45.13
C GLY A 16 -43.13 26.75 45.32
N ASP A 17 -43.42 26.22 46.49
CA ASP A 17 -44.74 26.24 47.10
C ASP A 17 -44.51 26.51 48.59
N GLU A 18 -44.96 27.69 49.03
CA GLU A 18 -45.12 28.09 50.42
C GLU A 18 -46.41 27.48 50.93
N GLU A 19 -46.38 26.59 51.93
CA GLU A 19 -47.49 26.47 52.88
C GLU A 19 -46.95 26.20 54.28
N GLY A 20 -47.44 27.00 55.23
CA GLY A 20 -46.91 27.10 56.57
C GLY A 20 -47.37 25.99 57.51
N GLU A 21 -46.46 25.59 58.40
CA GLU A 21 -46.81 24.89 59.62
C GLU A 21 -46.11 25.56 60.80
N LYS A 22 -46.92 26.02 61.75
CA LYS A 22 -46.49 26.63 63.01
C LYS A 22 -45.81 25.56 63.86
N GLY A 23 -44.48 25.56 63.87
CA GLY A 23 -43.67 24.76 64.80
C GLY A 23 -42.92 25.68 65.77
N ASP A 24 -43.06 25.42 67.06
CA ASP A 24 -42.52 26.22 68.18
C ASP A 24 -41.03 26.56 68.03
N VAL A 25 -40.72 27.86 68.11
CA VAL A 25 -39.34 28.38 68.15
C VAL A 25 -38.70 27.98 69.47
N LYS A 26 -38.05 26.80 69.49
CA LYS A 26 -37.12 26.43 70.56
C LYS A 26 -35.90 27.33 70.46
N LYS A 27 -35.73 28.24 71.42
CA LYS A 27 -34.52 29.05 71.62
C LYS A 27 -33.29 28.14 71.52
N SER A 28 -32.54 28.29 70.44
CA SER A 28 -31.24 27.65 70.25
C SER A 28 -30.32 28.13 71.38
N ARG A 29 -29.86 27.18 72.17
CA ARG A 29 -28.82 27.36 73.19
C ARG A 29 -27.60 27.97 72.48
N GLN A 30 -27.25 29.21 72.83
CA GLN A 30 -25.98 29.80 72.40
C GLN A 30 -24.87 28.86 72.88
N MET A 31 -24.23 28.17 71.94
CA MET A 31 -22.96 27.54 72.20
C MET A 31 -21.96 28.68 72.31
N ASP A 32 -21.29 28.79 73.46
CA ASP A 32 -20.10 29.60 73.62
C ASP A 32 -19.08 29.17 72.56
N THR A 33 -18.99 29.93 71.48
CA THR A 33 -17.84 29.90 70.58
C THR A 33 -16.68 30.48 71.36
N THR A 34 -16.04 29.65 72.19
CA THR A 34 -14.67 29.92 72.60
C THR A 34 -13.86 30.03 71.31
N THR A 35 -13.38 31.22 71.02
CA THR A 35 -12.42 31.48 69.96
C THR A 35 -11.17 30.65 70.24
N ARG A 36 -11.10 29.43 69.69
CA ARG A 36 -9.82 28.78 69.34
C ARG A 36 -9.26 29.52 68.13
N LYS A 37 -8.77 30.73 68.36
CA LYS A 37 -7.87 31.45 67.44
C LYS A 37 -6.54 30.70 67.45
N GLY A 38 -6.40 29.68 66.61
CA GLY A 38 -5.17 28.92 66.48
C GLY A 38 -5.26 27.85 65.40
N SER A 39 -6.25 26.95 65.50
CA SER A 39 -6.34 25.78 64.61
C SER A 39 -6.97 26.03 63.24
N GLY A 40 -7.60 27.19 63.03
CA GLY A 40 -8.17 27.56 61.72
C GLY A 40 -7.12 28.08 60.75
N VAL A 41 -6.20 28.91 61.25
CA VAL A 41 -5.11 29.51 60.46
C VAL A 41 -4.12 28.44 60.01
N GLU A 42 -3.72 27.51 60.89
CA GLU A 42 -2.83 26.40 60.54
C GLU A 42 -3.41 25.50 59.43
N ARG A 43 -4.72 25.23 59.46
CA ARG A 43 -5.41 24.46 58.40
C ARG A 43 -5.51 25.22 57.09
N GLU A 44 -5.71 26.53 57.15
CA GLU A 44 -5.72 27.40 55.97
C GLU A 44 -4.34 27.48 55.32
N ASP A 45 -3.26 27.55 56.13
CA ASP A 45 -1.88 27.53 55.67
C ASP A 45 -1.51 26.17 55.03
N GLU A 46 -1.88 25.04 55.66
CA GLU A 46 -1.73 23.70 55.09
C GLU A 46 -2.47 23.56 53.76
N MET A 47 -3.71 24.04 53.69
CA MET A 47 -4.51 24.02 52.46
C MET A 47 -3.89 24.90 51.37
N MET A 48 -3.34 26.06 51.73
CA MET A 48 -2.65 26.94 50.79
C MET A 48 -1.38 26.29 50.23
N GLU A 49 -0.64 25.54 51.04
CA GLU A 49 0.55 24.83 50.59
C GLU A 49 0.21 23.69 49.62
N ILE A 50 -0.85 22.93 49.92
CA ILE A 50 -1.36 21.90 49.01
C ILE A 50 -1.79 22.51 47.66
N LEU A 51 -2.50 23.65 47.70
CA LEU A 51 -2.93 24.35 46.48
C LEU A 51 -1.75 24.85 45.65
N LYS A 52 -0.69 25.37 46.29
CA LYS A 52 0.54 25.76 45.59
C LYS A 52 1.21 24.56 44.93
N GLN A 53 1.32 23.45 45.64
CA GLN A 53 1.93 22.23 45.08
C GLN A 53 1.11 21.70 43.89
N LEU A 54 -0.21 21.68 43.98
CA LEU A 54 -1.08 21.28 42.87
C LEU A 54 -0.95 22.23 41.67
N ALA A 55 -0.87 23.54 41.91
CA ALA A 55 -0.67 24.52 40.84
C ALA A 55 0.69 24.36 40.14
N LEU A 56 1.75 24.03 40.90
CA LEU A 56 3.07 23.73 40.35
C LEU A 56 3.03 22.45 39.50
N ASN A 57 2.49 21.35 40.04
CA ASN A 57 2.40 20.08 39.32
C ASN A 57 1.59 20.24 38.01
N LEU A 58 0.43 20.91 38.07
CA LEU A 58 -0.38 21.17 36.88
C LEU A 58 0.36 22.03 35.85
N ARG A 59 1.20 22.96 36.29
CA ARG A 59 2.00 23.76 35.38
C ARG A 59 3.07 22.90 34.70
N GLU A 60 3.78 22.07 35.45
CA GLU A 60 4.81 21.16 34.93
C GLU A 60 4.20 20.16 33.93
N GLU A 61 3.05 19.57 34.26
CA GLU A 61 2.32 18.67 33.36
C GLU A 61 1.87 19.38 32.07
N ASN A 62 1.36 20.62 32.17
CA ASN A 62 0.98 21.39 30.98
C ASN A 62 2.19 21.76 30.11
N GLU A 63 3.33 22.08 30.72
CA GLU A 63 4.58 22.34 30.00
C GLU A 63 5.07 21.07 29.27
N ALA A 64 5.03 19.91 29.93
CA ALA A 64 5.36 18.62 29.33
C ALA A 64 4.43 18.27 28.15
N ILE A 65 3.10 18.36 28.34
CA ILE A 65 2.12 18.14 27.27
C ILE A 65 2.36 19.10 26.10
N SER A 66 2.70 20.36 26.37
CA SER A 66 3.00 21.32 25.32
C SER A 66 4.24 20.95 24.51
N LEU A 67 5.24 20.29 25.11
CA LEU A 67 6.41 19.79 24.40
C LEU A 67 6.03 18.58 23.53
N ASP A 68 5.32 17.60 24.10
CA ASP A 68 4.85 16.42 23.36
C ASP A 68 4.02 16.82 22.12
N VAL A 69 3.13 17.82 22.26
CA VAL A 69 2.34 18.32 21.12
C VAL A 69 3.22 18.94 20.03
N LYS A 70 4.33 19.59 20.38
CA LYS A 70 5.27 20.13 19.39
C LYS A 70 6.02 19.03 18.68
N ASP A 71 6.45 18.01 19.41
CA ASP A 71 7.19 16.87 18.86
C ASP A 71 6.30 16.02 17.97
N ILE A 72 5.08 15.70 18.40
CA ILE A 72 4.10 15.00 17.55
C ILE A 72 3.84 15.77 16.26
N LYS A 73 3.75 17.11 16.32
CA LYS A 73 3.54 17.94 15.12
C LYS A 73 4.75 17.94 14.20
N SER A 74 5.99 17.86 14.73
CA SER A 74 7.19 17.79 13.90
C SER A 74 7.27 16.44 13.21
N GLU A 75 7.03 15.34 13.93
CA GLU A 75 6.96 13.99 13.37
C GLU A 75 5.88 13.86 12.30
N GLN A 76 4.68 14.39 12.54
CA GLN A 76 3.60 14.39 11.54
C GLN A 76 3.99 15.09 10.24
N ARG A 77 4.80 16.16 10.30
CA ARG A 77 5.30 16.84 9.11
C ARG A 77 6.30 15.97 8.35
N ILE A 78 7.23 15.33 9.06
CA ILE A 78 8.21 14.41 8.48
C ILE A 78 7.48 13.27 7.76
N TYR A 79 6.53 12.60 8.44
CA TYR A 79 5.75 11.52 7.82
C TYR A 79 4.93 11.99 6.62
N ALA A 80 4.41 13.22 6.62
CA ALA A 80 3.69 13.77 5.48
C ALA A 80 4.62 13.99 4.27
N GLU A 81 5.87 14.40 4.50
CA GLU A 81 6.89 14.54 3.45
C GLU A 81 7.32 13.17 2.91
N GLU A 82 7.63 12.22 3.79
CA GLU A 82 7.97 10.84 3.39
C GLU A 82 6.85 10.18 2.57
N LEU A 83 5.59 10.35 2.97
CA LEU A 83 4.44 9.85 2.21
C LEU A 83 4.33 10.50 0.82
N LYS A 84 4.71 11.77 0.69
CA LYS A 84 4.72 12.46 -0.61
C LYS A 84 5.82 11.91 -1.50
N GLU A 85 7.00 11.66 -0.96
CA GLU A 85 8.12 11.06 -1.68
C GLU A 85 7.81 9.63 -2.12
N LEU A 86 7.30 8.79 -1.22
CA LEU A 86 6.89 7.42 -1.53
C LEU A 86 5.81 7.35 -2.62
N ARG A 87 4.87 8.30 -2.64
CA ARG A 87 3.87 8.40 -3.71
C ARG A 87 4.51 8.77 -5.04
N ALA A 88 5.46 9.71 -5.05
CA ALA A 88 6.17 10.10 -6.25
C ALA A 88 7.03 8.95 -6.80
N GLU A 89 7.72 8.22 -5.93
CA GLU A 89 8.50 7.03 -6.30
C GLU A 89 7.60 5.92 -6.86
N ASN A 90 6.47 5.62 -6.21
CA ASN A 90 5.49 4.66 -6.72
C ASN A 90 4.97 5.04 -8.11
N GLN A 91 4.74 6.33 -8.36
CA GLN A 91 4.29 6.79 -9.66
C GLN A 91 5.36 6.56 -10.74
N LYS A 92 6.62 6.89 -10.45
CA LYS A 92 7.75 6.61 -11.36
C LYS A 92 7.88 5.12 -11.66
N LEU A 93 7.82 4.27 -10.63
CA LEU A 93 7.90 2.82 -10.81
C LEU A 93 6.75 2.26 -11.66
N ARG A 94 5.55 2.84 -11.58
CA ARG A 94 4.43 2.46 -12.45
C ARG A 94 4.69 2.83 -13.91
N GLU A 95 5.20 4.03 -14.15
CA GLU A 95 5.54 4.51 -15.49
C GLU A 95 6.66 3.66 -16.13
N GLU A 96 7.71 3.35 -15.37
CA GLU A 96 8.80 2.47 -15.81
C GLU A 96 8.29 1.06 -16.13
N ASN A 97 7.44 0.49 -15.27
CA ASN A 97 6.83 -0.82 -15.53
C ASN A 97 5.98 -0.83 -16.81
N GLU A 98 5.23 0.23 -17.07
CA GLU A 98 4.45 0.35 -18.31
C GLU A 98 5.36 0.44 -19.54
N ALA A 99 6.43 1.22 -19.46
CA ALA A 99 7.42 1.33 -20.53
C ALA A 99 8.08 -0.03 -20.84
N ILE A 100 8.53 -0.75 -19.81
CA ILE A 100 9.14 -2.08 -19.94
C ILE A 100 8.15 -3.07 -20.57
N ARG A 101 6.87 -3.02 -20.19
CA ARG A 101 5.84 -3.88 -20.80
C ARG A 101 5.68 -3.61 -22.30
N LYS A 102 5.62 -2.33 -22.70
CA LYS A 102 5.53 -1.93 -24.11
C LYS A 102 6.75 -2.40 -24.90
N GLU A 103 7.95 -2.20 -24.35
CA GLU A 103 9.19 -2.66 -24.97
C GLU A 103 9.24 -4.20 -25.11
N SER A 104 8.79 -4.92 -24.08
CA SER A 104 8.71 -6.38 -24.12
C SER A 104 7.75 -6.88 -25.19
N GLU A 105 6.58 -6.26 -25.34
CA GLU A 105 5.61 -6.58 -26.38
C GLU A 105 6.16 -6.31 -27.78
N GLN A 106 6.81 -5.16 -27.97
CA GLN A 106 7.46 -4.81 -29.23
C GLN A 106 8.56 -5.81 -29.59
N THR A 107 9.41 -6.16 -28.62
CA THR A 107 10.49 -7.14 -28.80
C THR A 107 9.93 -8.51 -29.18
N LYS A 108 8.87 -8.98 -28.49
CA LYS A 108 8.20 -10.23 -28.83
C LYS A 108 7.65 -10.22 -30.26
N LYS A 109 7.10 -9.09 -30.71
CA LYS A 109 6.61 -8.94 -32.08
C LYS A 109 7.75 -9.04 -33.09
N GLN A 110 8.85 -8.33 -32.86
CA GLN A 110 10.04 -8.39 -33.72
C GLN A 110 10.62 -9.80 -33.81
N VAL A 111 10.72 -10.51 -32.68
CA VAL A 111 11.19 -11.91 -32.66
C VAL A 111 10.28 -12.82 -33.49
N ARG A 112 8.96 -12.68 -33.39
CA ARG A 112 8.01 -13.47 -34.19
C ARG A 112 8.12 -13.17 -35.69
N GLU A 113 8.25 -11.90 -36.06
CA GLU A 113 8.44 -11.48 -37.46
C GLU A 113 9.74 -12.05 -38.02
N LEU A 114 10.85 -11.96 -37.27
CA LEU A 114 12.12 -12.53 -37.67
C LEU A 114 12.07 -14.05 -37.80
N SER A 115 11.43 -14.75 -36.86
CA SER A 115 11.24 -16.20 -36.93
C SER A 115 10.45 -16.59 -38.17
N THR A 116 9.35 -15.90 -38.46
CA THR A 116 8.52 -16.17 -39.64
C THR A 116 9.30 -15.94 -40.93
N ARG A 117 10.13 -14.88 -40.97
CA ARG A 117 11.00 -14.59 -42.10
C ARG A 117 12.08 -15.65 -42.27
N LEU A 118 12.68 -16.13 -41.19
CA LEU A 118 13.67 -17.21 -41.23
C LEU A 118 13.04 -18.51 -41.76
N ASP A 119 11.85 -18.88 -41.27
CA ASP A 119 11.13 -20.06 -41.75
C ASP A 119 10.83 -19.98 -43.25
N TYR A 120 10.44 -18.79 -43.73
CA TYR A 120 10.22 -18.55 -45.16
C TYR A 120 11.51 -18.74 -45.96
N LEU A 121 12.62 -18.12 -45.53
CA LEU A 121 13.91 -18.24 -46.20
C LEU A 121 14.44 -19.67 -46.19
N GLU A 122 14.24 -20.42 -45.11
CA GLU A 122 14.61 -21.84 -45.05
C GLU A 122 13.81 -22.68 -46.05
N LYS A 123 12.50 -22.47 -46.13
CA LYS A 123 11.65 -23.15 -47.11
C LYS A 123 12.05 -22.79 -48.52
N GLU A 124 12.34 -21.51 -48.78
CA GLU A 124 12.75 -21.04 -50.10
C GLU A 124 14.12 -21.60 -50.50
N LYS A 125 15.07 -21.70 -49.57
CA LYS A 125 16.37 -22.35 -49.80
C LYS A 125 16.23 -23.84 -50.12
N LYS A 126 15.25 -24.51 -49.52
CA LYS A 126 15.01 -25.96 -49.66
C LYS A 126 13.96 -26.30 -50.73
N LYS A 127 13.39 -25.31 -51.44
CA LYS A 127 12.21 -25.50 -52.30
C LYS A 127 12.43 -26.48 -53.45
N ASP A 128 13.65 -26.51 -53.99
CA ASP A 128 14.04 -27.38 -55.11
C ASP A 128 14.75 -28.66 -54.63
N ASN A 129 14.91 -28.84 -53.32
CA ASN A 129 15.55 -30.01 -52.75
C ASN A 129 14.53 -31.14 -52.63
N VAL A 130 14.93 -32.34 -53.05
CA VAL A 130 14.14 -33.58 -52.89
C VAL A 130 14.81 -34.45 -51.84
N ILE A 131 14.03 -34.92 -50.87
CA ILE A 131 14.50 -35.90 -49.87
C ILE A 131 14.23 -37.29 -50.44
N VAL A 132 15.30 -38.08 -50.62
CA VAL A 132 15.21 -39.46 -51.08
C VAL A 132 15.60 -40.40 -49.94
N THR A 133 14.71 -41.32 -49.58
CA THR A 133 14.90 -42.31 -48.51
C THR A 133 14.83 -43.73 -49.06
N GLY A 134 15.41 -44.70 -48.34
CA GLY A 134 15.40 -46.11 -48.76
C GLY A 134 16.38 -46.46 -49.88
N LEU A 135 17.44 -45.68 -50.06
CA LEU A 135 18.58 -46.04 -50.91
C LEU A 135 19.64 -46.71 -50.03
N ASP A 136 19.96 -47.97 -50.33
CA ASP A 136 21.06 -48.70 -49.69
C ASP A 136 22.38 -48.36 -50.40
N ILE A 137 22.91 -47.16 -50.11
CA ILE A 137 24.16 -46.64 -50.69
C ILE A 137 24.97 -45.91 -49.62
N ASP A 138 26.28 -45.86 -49.85
CA ASP A 138 27.15 -44.94 -49.12
C ASP A 138 27.02 -43.54 -49.73
N ALA A 139 26.57 -42.57 -48.95
CA ALA A 139 26.32 -41.20 -49.39
C ALA A 139 27.59 -40.33 -49.42
N GLU A 140 28.72 -40.86 -48.96
CA GLU A 140 30.00 -40.13 -48.96
C GLU A 140 30.67 -40.07 -50.34
N GLU A 141 30.26 -40.93 -51.29
CA GLU A 141 30.73 -40.92 -52.68
C GLU A 141 29.69 -40.30 -53.64
N PRO A 142 29.94 -39.07 -54.15
CA PRO A 142 28.97 -38.36 -55.00
C PRO A 142 28.63 -39.08 -56.31
N GLU A 143 29.60 -39.78 -56.90
CA GLU A 143 29.42 -40.53 -58.15
C GLU A 143 28.50 -41.75 -57.97
N MET A 144 28.67 -42.48 -56.87
CA MET A 144 27.83 -43.63 -56.52
C MET A 144 26.39 -43.23 -56.21
N LEU A 145 26.21 -42.13 -55.47
CA LEU A 145 24.90 -41.54 -55.20
C LEU A 145 24.17 -41.14 -56.49
N LYS A 146 24.86 -40.47 -57.41
CA LYS A 146 24.28 -40.03 -58.69
C LYS A 146 23.85 -41.20 -59.56
N LEU A 147 24.67 -42.25 -59.65
CA LEU A 147 24.36 -43.46 -60.42
C LEU A 147 23.16 -44.21 -59.83
N ALA A 148 23.16 -44.42 -58.51
CA ALA A 148 22.09 -45.12 -57.82
C ALA A 148 20.75 -44.36 -57.89
N MET A 149 20.78 -43.03 -57.69
CA MET A 149 19.60 -42.18 -57.88
C MET A 149 19.09 -42.25 -59.32
N GLY A 150 19.97 -42.11 -60.32
CA GLY A 150 19.60 -42.17 -61.73
C GLY A 150 18.88 -43.47 -62.10
N LYS A 151 19.48 -44.62 -61.73
CA LYS A 151 18.88 -45.94 -61.96
C LYS A 151 17.54 -46.08 -61.25
N LYS A 152 17.43 -45.63 -60.00
CA LYS A 152 16.19 -45.74 -59.23
C LYS A 152 15.06 -44.90 -59.82
N VAL A 153 15.36 -43.71 -60.33
CA VAL A 153 14.40 -42.84 -61.02
C VAL A 153 13.95 -43.46 -62.35
N GLU A 154 14.88 -44.01 -63.14
CA GLU A 154 14.56 -44.71 -64.39
C GLU A 154 13.63 -45.93 -64.15
N GLU A 155 13.93 -46.75 -63.13
CA GLU A 155 13.11 -47.91 -62.74
C GLU A 155 11.71 -47.51 -62.29
N THR A 156 11.60 -46.45 -61.48
CA THR A 156 10.32 -46.05 -60.87
C THR A 156 9.43 -45.25 -61.81
N LEU A 157 10.00 -44.40 -62.66
CA LEU A 157 9.25 -43.55 -63.59
C LEU A 157 9.13 -44.14 -65.00
N GLN A 158 9.72 -45.31 -65.27
CA GLN A 158 9.70 -45.98 -66.59
C GLN A 158 10.15 -45.06 -67.74
N ILE A 159 11.07 -44.14 -67.47
CA ILE A 159 11.56 -43.19 -68.46
C ILE A 159 12.45 -43.98 -69.42
N GLN A 160 11.90 -44.33 -70.59
CA GLN A 160 12.70 -44.85 -71.69
C GLN A 160 13.65 -43.74 -72.16
N GLN A 161 14.94 -44.05 -72.25
CA GLN A 161 15.93 -43.11 -72.78
C GLN A 161 15.48 -42.62 -74.16
N LEU A 162 15.06 -41.35 -74.26
CA LEU A 162 15.01 -40.63 -75.54
C LEU A 162 16.45 -40.43 -75.98
N ARG A 163 17.02 -41.46 -76.61
CA ARG A 163 18.29 -41.37 -77.33
C ARG A 163 18.05 -40.56 -78.60
N SER A 164 18.63 -39.37 -78.69
CA SER A 164 18.96 -38.72 -79.96
C SER A 164 20.46 -38.83 -80.18
#